data_AF-A0A5C6EQP4-F1
#
_entry.id   AF-A0A5C6EQP4-F1
#
_cell.length_a   1.000
_cell.length_b   1.000
_cell.length_c   1.000
_cell.angle_alpha   90.00
_cell.angle_beta   90.00
_cell.angle_gamma   90.00
#
_symmetry.space_group_name_H-M   'P 1'
#
loop_
_entity.id
_entity.type
_entity.pdbx_description
1 polymer ?
#
loop_
_entity_poly.entity_id
_entity_poly.type
_entity_poly.pdbx_seq_one_letter_code
_entity_poly.pdbx_strand_id
1 'polypeptide(L)'
;MKRSIAVRLLLLLAFPTLLHADEPQKNGSSVWDNPVPDKVWREWEPDLTEFQTQIQTLVSRYYEGCVVKYEDHTLTFGHRTRKFWIHESFLDGGWQDAREEIGPNSDGIYCTIATRSGNVRGQLVLPVKINRHYFVDHLMAPYSPKLDGVLAVSLRYPIDADPTFLSEFEALVNRFDKHVHEPFEAD
;
A
#
# COMPACT_ATOMS: atom_id res chain seq x y z
N MET A 1 19.84 67.46 16.64
CA MET A 1 20.40 68.16 15.47
C MET A 1 20.27 67.25 14.24
N LYS A 2 19.62 67.77 13.17
CA LYS A 2 19.81 67.51 11.72
C LYS A 2 19.72 66.04 11.21
N ARG A 3 18.61 65.68 10.53
CA ARG A 3 18.39 65.55 9.05
C ARG A 3 19.17 64.36 8.43
N SER A 4 18.51 63.28 8.00
CA SER A 4 17.77 63.08 6.73
C SER A 4 18.70 62.97 5.50
N ILE A 5 18.60 61.89 4.72
CA ILE A 5 18.25 61.85 3.28
C ILE A 5 18.37 60.41 2.73
N ALA A 6 17.33 60.00 2.00
CA ALA A 6 17.20 58.76 1.24
C ALA A 6 18.03 58.78 -0.06
N VAL A 7 18.16 57.63 -0.75
CA VAL A 7 17.84 57.46 -2.19
C VAL A 7 17.91 55.97 -2.57
N ARG A 8 16.92 55.60 -3.39
CA ARG A 8 16.66 54.30 -4.02
C ARG A 8 17.79 53.86 -4.97
N LEU A 9 17.98 52.55 -5.12
CA LEU A 9 18.26 51.98 -6.44
C LEU A 9 17.39 50.74 -6.67
N LEU A 10 16.65 50.82 -7.77
CA LEU A 10 15.79 49.79 -8.35
C LEU A 10 16.69 48.92 -9.24
N LEU A 11 16.63 47.60 -9.11
CA LEU A 11 16.97 46.70 -10.21
C LEU A 11 16.01 45.51 -10.19
N LEU A 12 15.06 45.58 -11.12
CA LEU A 12 14.44 44.40 -11.73
C LEU A 12 15.54 43.54 -12.36
N LEU A 13 15.42 42.22 -12.27
CA LEU A 13 15.21 41.34 -13.44
C LEU A 13 15.25 39.85 -13.04
N ALA A 14 14.39 39.12 -13.74
CA ALA A 14 14.43 37.68 -14.04
C ALA A 14 14.09 36.68 -12.92
N PHE A 15 12.81 36.30 -12.90
CA PHE A 15 12.40 34.91 -12.70
C PHE A 15 13.09 33.99 -13.72
N PRO A 16 13.74 32.89 -13.31
CA PRO A 16 13.70 31.64 -14.04
C PRO A 16 12.54 30.82 -13.45
N THR A 17 11.37 30.80 -14.09
CA THR A 17 10.97 29.70 -14.98
C THR A 17 11.51 28.33 -14.55
N LEU A 18 10.60 27.52 -13.98
CA LEU A 18 10.44 26.09 -14.25
C LEU A 18 11.74 25.28 -14.34
N LEU A 19 12.23 24.77 -13.20
CA LEU A 19 12.67 23.38 -13.20
C LEU A 19 11.45 22.55 -12.79
N HIS A 20 10.88 21.84 -13.77
CA HIS A 20 10.17 20.61 -13.50
C HIS A 20 11.12 19.74 -12.67
N ALA A 21 10.83 19.61 -11.38
CA ALA A 21 11.25 18.40 -10.68
C ALA A 21 10.43 17.29 -11.35
N ASP A 22 11.09 16.49 -12.18
CA ASP A 22 10.54 15.22 -12.62
C ASP A 22 10.04 14.50 -11.37
N GLU A 23 8.72 14.30 -11.31
CA GLU A 23 8.14 13.40 -10.32
C GLU A 23 8.88 12.07 -10.43
N PRO A 24 9.39 11.50 -9.33
CA PRO A 24 9.94 10.16 -9.40
C PRO A 24 8.83 9.23 -9.88
N GLN A 25 9.04 8.63 -11.06
CA GLN A 25 8.16 7.60 -11.61
C GLN A 25 7.83 6.59 -10.52
N LYS A 26 6.53 6.42 -10.25
CA LYS A 26 5.93 5.38 -9.41
C LYS A 26 6.18 4.00 -10.03
N ASN A 27 7.43 3.53 -10.04
CA ASN A 27 7.80 2.21 -10.53
C ASN A 27 8.16 1.29 -9.36
N GLY A 28 7.26 1.23 -8.37
CA GLY A 28 7.20 0.07 -7.48
C GLY A 28 6.15 -0.86 -8.05
N SER A 29 6.49 -1.67 -9.06
CA SER A 29 5.53 -2.64 -9.61
C SER A 29 5.19 -3.65 -8.51
N SER A 30 4.03 -3.47 -7.91
CA SER A 30 3.38 -4.45 -7.06
C SER A 30 3.15 -5.73 -7.88
N VAL A 31 3.11 -6.88 -7.22
CA VAL A 31 2.63 -8.14 -7.86
C VAL A 31 1.24 -7.94 -8.48
N TRP A 32 0.48 -6.95 -7.98
CA TRP A 32 -0.83 -6.55 -8.46
C TRP A 32 -0.84 -5.66 -9.71
N ASP A 33 0.31 -5.17 -10.18
CA ASP A 33 0.39 -4.17 -11.25
C ASP A 33 0.52 -4.77 -12.67
N ASN A 34 0.43 -6.10 -12.79
CA ASN A 34 0.39 -6.81 -14.08
C ASN A 34 -1.06 -7.26 -14.40
N PRO A 35 -1.90 -6.42 -15.03
CA PRO A 35 -3.24 -6.82 -15.44
C PRO A 35 -3.19 -7.86 -16.56
N VAL A 36 -4.14 -8.80 -16.53
CA VAL A 36 -4.43 -9.69 -17.67
C VAL A 36 -5.00 -8.83 -18.81
N PRO A 37 -4.56 -9.00 -20.08
CA PRO A 37 -4.81 -8.05 -21.18
C PRO A 37 -6.27 -7.70 -21.47
N ASP A 38 -7.24 -8.53 -21.04
CA ASP A 38 -8.63 -8.44 -21.50
C ASP A 38 -9.61 -7.89 -20.44
N LYS A 39 -9.13 -7.52 -19.24
CA LYS A 39 -9.94 -6.84 -18.21
C LYS A 39 -9.08 -5.83 -17.46
N VAL A 40 -9.22 -4.55 -17.85
CA VAL A 40 -8.76 -3.42 -17.03
C VAL A 40 -9.50 -3.50 -15.70
N TRP A 41 -8.79 -3.66 -14.58
CA TRP A 41 -9.36 -3.49 -13.25
C TRP A 41 -10.01 -2.10 -13.21
N ARG A 42 -11.32 -2.01 -13.00
CA ARG A 42 -11.92 -0.69 -12.76
C ARG A 42 -11.62 -0.32 -11.32
N GLU A 43 -11.24 0.94 -11.11
CA GLU A 43 -11.31 1.55 -9.80
C GLU A 43 -12.76 1.42 -9.32
N TRP A 44 -12.91 0.80 -8.16
CA TRP A 44 -14.19 0.35 -7.62
C TRP A 44 -14.16 0.62 -6.12
N GLU A 45 -15.16 1.35 -5.65
CA GLU A 45 -15.18 2.01 -4.35
C GLU A 45 -16.33 1.49 -3.48
N PRO A 46 -16.25 0.24 -2.95
CA PRO A 46 -17.20 -0.19 -1.95
C PRO A 46 -16.99 0.61 -0.65
N ASP A 47 -18.07 0.84 0.10
CA ASP A 47 -17.95 1.36 1.46
C ASP A 47 -17.29 0.29 2.33
N LEU A 48 -16.04 0.56 2.73
CA LEU A 48 -15.23 -0.30 3.60
C LEU A 48 -15.09 0.27 5.01
N THR A 49 -15.87 1.30 5.40
CA THR A 49 -15.65 2.03 6.65
C THR A 49 -15.62 1.12 7.89
N GLU A 50 -16.54 0.14 7.97
CA GLU A 50 -16.54 -0.82 9.08
C GLU A 50 -15.29 -1.71 9.06
N PHE A 51 -14.94 -2.27 7.90
CA PHE A 51 -13.73 -3.07 7.74
C PHE A 51 -12.46 -2.28 8.10
N GLN A 52 -12.35 -1.02 7.66
CA GLN A 52 -11.24 -0.13 7.99
C GLN A 52 -11.13 0.10 9.51
N THR A 53 -12.27 0.29 10.18
CA THR A 53 -12.34 0.45 11.64
C THR A 53 -11.88 -0.82 12.37
N GLN A 54 -12.28 -2.00 11.89
CA GLN A 54 -11.84 -3.28 12.46
C GLN A 54 -10.33 -3.49 12.28
N ILE A 55 -9.78 -3.14 11.12
CA ILE A 55 -8.33 -3.19 10.85
C ILE A 55 -7.59 -2.25 11.79
N GLN A 56 -8.03 -0.99 11.91
CA GLN A 56 -7.41 -0.03 12.81
C GLN A 56 -7.43 -0.50 14.27
N THR A 57 -8.57 -1.05 14.72
CA THR A 57 -8.73 -1.60 16.07
C THR A 57 -7.79 -2.77 16.32
N LEU A 58 -7.71 -3.71 15.38
CA LEU A 58 -6.82 -4.86 15.48
C LEU A 58 -5.35 -4.41 15.54
N VAL A 59 -4.93 -3.59 14.58
CA VAL A 59 -3.52 -3.19 14.45
C VAL A 59 -3.08 -2.35 15.64
N SER A 60 -3.93 -1.46 16.17
CA SER A 60 -3.61 -0.65 17.35
C SER A 60 -3.46 -1.45 18.63
N ARG A 61 -4.06 -2.65 18.71
CA ARG A 61 -3.93 -3.55 19.87
C ARG A 61 -2.53 -4.18 19.93
N TYR A 62 -1.96 -4.50 18.77
CA TYR A 62 -0.68 -5.21 18.67
C TYR A 62 0.50 -4.27 18.46
N TYR A 63 0.29 -3.11 17.83
CA TYR A 63 1.35 -2.20 17.42
C TYR A 63 1.02 -0.75 17.83
N GLU A 64 1.48 -0.36 19.02
CA GLU A 64 1.28 0.98 19.55
C GLU A 64 1.88 2.04 18.60
N GLY A 65 1.12 3.08 18.27
CA GLY A 65 1.56 4.13 17.36
C GLY A 65 1.64 3.70 15.89
N CYS A 66 1.02 2.58 15.50
CA CYS A 66 0.86 2.24 14.09
C CYS A 66 0.10 3.35 13.34
N VAL A 67 0.63 3.75 12.19
CA VAL A 67 0.00 4.75 11.33
C VAL A 67 -0.88 4.04 10.32
N VAL A 68 -2.17 4.35 10.32
CA VAL A 68 -3.15 3.85 9.34
C VAL A 68 -3.56 5.01 8.45
N LYS A 69 -3.55 4.78 7.13
CA LYS A 69 -3.92 5.75 6.10
C LYS A 69 -4.83 5.10 5.08
N TYR A 70 -5.75 5.89 4.54
CA TYR A 70 -6.57 5.49 3.41
C TYR A 70 -6.47 6.58 2.35
N GLU A 71 -5.75 6.26 1.27
CA GLU A 71 -5.42 7.18 0.18
C GLU A 71 -5.50 6.36 -1.12
N ASP A 72 -6.01 6.95 -2.22
CA ASP A 72 -6.09 6.30 -3.53
C ASP A 72 -6.69 4.87 -3.49
N HIS A 73 -7.81 4.71 -2.78
CA HIS A 73 -8.52 3.43 -2.57
C HIS A 73 -7.68 2.31 -1.93
N THR A 74 -6.58 2.68 -1.29
CA THR A 74 -5.63 1.77 -0.69
C THR A 74 -5.53 2.09 0.80
N LEU A 75 -5.91 1.11 1.63
CA LEU A 75 -5.62 1.15 3.05
C LEU A 75 -4.17 0.72 3.26
N THR A 76 -3.37 1.61 3.82
CA THR A 76 -1.97 1.35 4.16
C THR A 76 -1.79 1.50 5.66
N PHE A 77 -1.08 0.56 6.29
CA PHE A 77 -0.63 0.75 7.66
C PHE A 77 0.80 0.30 7.88
N GLY A 78 1.47 0.92 8.85
CA GLY A 78 2.84 0.57 9.18
C GLY A 78 3.24 0.94 10.60
N HIS A 79 4.03 0.06 11.20
CA HIS A 79 4.69 0.28 12.48
C HIS A 79 6.18 -0.04 12.31
N ARG A 80 7.04 0.89 12.74
CA ARG A 80 8.52 0.77 12.71
C ARG A 80 9.02 0.26 11.35
N THR A 81 8.67 0.99 10.29
CA THR A 81 9.03 0.65 8.92
C THR A 81 10.30 1.37 8.47
N ARG A 82 10.94 0.82 7.42
CA ARG A 82 12.08 1.44 6.72
C ARG A 82 12.07 1.06 5.25
N LYS A 83 12.88 1.75 4.48
CA LYS A 83 13.16 1.40 3.08
C LYS A 83 14.24 0.32 3.01
N PHE A 84 14.06 -0.62 2.09
CA PHE A 84 14.98 -1.71 1.76
C PHE A 84 15.33 -1.65 0.27
N TRP A 85 16.59 -1.92 -0.05
CA TRP A 85 17.03 -2.15 -1.42
C TRP A 85 16.92 -3.65 -1.71
N ILE A 86 15.86 -4.04 -2.41
CA ILE A 86 15.58 -5.43 -2.72
C ILE A 86 16.26 -5.80 -4.03
N HIS A 87 17.04 -6.88 -3.97
CA HIS A 87 17.67 -7.53 -5.13
C HIS A 87 17.01 -8.88 -5.30
N GLU A 88 16.41 -9.12 -6.46
CA GLU A 88 15.78 -10.39 -6.78
C GLU A 88 16.51 -11.06 -7.93
N SER A 89 16.74 -12.36 -7.80
CA SER A 89 17.24 -13.13 -8.94
C SER A 89 16.10 -13.37 -9.94
N PHE A 90 16.44 -13.31 -11.21
CA PHE A 90 15.63 -13.89 -12.27
C PHE A 90 15.70 -15.42 -12.20
N LEU A 91 14.73 -16.09 -12.83
CA LEU A 91 14.70 -17.56 -12.92
C LEU A 91 15.89 -18.14 -13.70
N ASP A 92 16.54 -17.32 -14.55
CA ASP A 92 17.74 -17.69 -15.30
C ASP A 92 19.05 -17.50 -14.51
N GLY A 93 18.97 -17.05 -13.25
CA GLY A 93 20.12 -16.78 -12.39
C GLY A 93 20.73 -15.38 -12.55
N GLY A 94 20.20 -14.53 -13.43
CA GLY A 94 20.52 -13.11 -13.48
C GLY A 94 19.99 -12.36 -12.26
N TRP A 95 20.41 -11.12 -12.06
CA TRP A 95 19.89 -10.24 -11.00
C TRP A 95 19.05 -9.12 -11.60
N GLN A 96 17.89 -8.87 -11.00
CA GLN A 96 17.08 -7.69 -11.26
C GLN A 96 17.77 -6.45 -10.72
N ASP A 97 17.51 -5.30 -11.34
CA ASP A 97 17.89 -4.01 -10.80
C ASP A 97 17.29 -3.83 -9.39
N ALA A 98 18.11 -3.28 -8.49
CA ALA A 98 17.69 -3.05 -7.13
C ALA A 98 16.53 -2.05 -7.11
N ARG A 99 15.45 -2.41 -6.42
CA ARG A 99 14.31 -1.51 -6.22
C ARG A 99 14.13 -1.21 -4.75
N GLU A 100 13.67 0.00 -4.47
CA GLU A 100 13.37 0.42 -3.12
C GLU A 100 11.96 -0.04 -2.73
N GLU A 101 11.86 -0.72 -1.59
CA GLU A 101 10.59 -1.16 -1.04
C GLU A 101 10.47 -0.82 0.45
N ILE A 102 9.27 -0.49 0.90
CA ILE A 102 8.98 -0.29 2.32
C ILE A 102 8.74 -1.64 2.98
N GLY A 103 9.43 -1.90 4.09
CA GLY A 103 9.25 -3.11 4.88
C GLY A 103 9.33 -2.82 6.38
N PRO A 104 9.02 -3.82 7.21
CA PRO A 104 9.12 -3.72 8.66
C PRO A 104 10.59 -3.83 9.15
N ASN A 105 10.87 -3.24 10.31
CA ASN A 105 12.02 -3.66 11.13
C ASN A 105 11.70 -4.97 11.89
N SER A 106 12.59 -5.41 12.77
CA SER A 106 12.47 -6.68 13.53
C SER A 106 11.21 -6.81 14.38
N ASP A 107 10.59 -5.70 14.78
CA ASP A 107 9.33 -5.66 15.53
C ASP A 107 8.23 -4.85 14.82
N GLY A 108 8.43 -4.59 13.53
CA GLY A 108 7.54 -3.80 12.71
C GLY A 108 6.52 -4.61 11.92
N ILE A 109 5.61 -3.90 11.27
CA ILE A 109 4.71 -4.42 10.23
C ILE A 109 4.51 -3.38 9.16
N TYR A 110 4.22 -3.80 7.94
CA TYR A 110 3.74 -2.93 6.88
C TYR A 110 2.68 -3.66 6.06
N CYS A 111 1.58 -3.01 5.74
CA CYS A 111 0.53 -3.61 4.95
C CYS A 111 -0.06 -2.61 3.95
N THR A 112 -0.44 -3.15 2.80
CA THR A 112 -1.27 -2.48 1.80
C THR A 112 -2.47 -3.36 1.48
N ILE A 113 -3.65 -2.76 1.42
CA ILE A 113 -4.92 -3.41 1.08
C ILE A 113 -5.62 -2.53 0.05
N ALA A 114 -5.84 -3.06 -1.15
CA ALA A 114 -6.57 -2.37 -2.21
C ALA A 114 -7.77 -3.20 -2.66
N THR A 115 -8.86 -2.52 -3.04
CA THR A 115 -10.00 -3.18 -3.68
C THR A 115 -9.75 -3.33 -5.18
N ARG A 116 -10.16 -4.47 -5.73
CA ARG A 116 -10.10 -4.75 -7.16
C ARG A 116 -11.41 -5.41 -7.59
N SER A 117 -12.01 -4.93 -8.68
CA SER A 117 -13.25 -5.47 -9.23
C SER A 117 -13.04 -6.83 -9.89
N GLY A 118 -13.96 -7.77 -9.70
CA GLY A 118 -13.93 -9.12 -10.26
C GLY A 118 -13.09 -10.11 -9.46
N ASN A 119 -12.95 -11.33 -9.99
CA ASN A 119 -12.23 -12.42 -9.34
C ASN A 119 -10.75 -12.46 -9.76
N VAL A 120 -9.86 -12.88 -8.85
CA VAL A 120 -8.47 -13.16 -9.18
C VAL A 120 -8.40 -14.28 -10.22
N ARG A 121 -7.92 -13.94 -11.41
CA ARG A 121 -7.63 -14.89 -12.48
C ARG A 121 -6.12 -14.82 -12.75
N GLY A 122 -5.38 -15.81 -12.28
CA GLY A 122 -3.92 -15.85 -12.39
C GLY A 122 -3.34 -17.19 -11.97
N GLN A 123 -2.04 -17.36 -12.19
CA GLN A 123 -1.30 -18.60 -11.85
C GLN A 123 -0.95 -18.70 -10.36
N LEU A 124 -1.01 -17.59 -9.61
CA LEU A 124 -0.77 -17.59 -8.17
C LEU A 124 -2.01 -18.08 -7.40
N VAL A 125 -1.88 -19.25 -6.77
CA VAL A 125 -2.85 -19.74 -5.79
C VAL A 125 -2.64 -18.98 -4.48
N LEU A 126 -3.57 -18.09 -4.14
CA LEU A 126 -3.55 -17.30 -2.92
C LEU A 126 -4.38 -17.98 -1.82
N PRO A 127 -4.01 -17.83 -0.53
CA PRO A 127 -2.91 -17.01 0.00
C PRO A 127 -1.51 -17.64 -0.18
N VAL A 128 -0.46 -16.80 -0.23
CA VAL A 128 0.94 -17.26 -0.32
C VAL A 128 1.88 -16.42 0.53
N LYS A 129 2.86 -17.07 1.17
CA LYS A 129 3.93 -16.42 1.97
C LYS A 129 5.24 -16.51 1.21
N ILE A 130 5.83 -15.36 0.88
CA ILE A 130 7.10 -15.24 0.16
C ILE A 130 8.15 -14.76 1.15
N ASN A 131 9.19 -15.57 1.38
CA ASN A 131 10.32 -15.15 2.19
C ASN A 131 11.24 -14.27 1.34
N ARG A 132 11.07 -12.94 1.42
CA ARG A 132 12.08 -11.99 0.96
C ARG A 132 13.15 -12.02 2.03
N HIS A 133 14.43 -12.12 1.67
CA HIS A 133 15.55 -12.23 2.63
C HIS A 133 15.49 -11.26 3.85
N TYR A 134 14.78 -10.13 3.71
CA TYR A 134 14.56 -9.12 4.74
C TYR A 134 13.28 -9.29 5.58
N PHE A 135 12.20 -9.85 5.02
CA PHE A 135 10.88 -10.00 5.65
C PHE A 135 10.01 -11.00 4.89
N VAL A 136 8.96 -11.51 5.54
CA VAL A 136 7.93 -12.31 4.87
C VAL A 136 6.92 -11.37 4.23
N ASP A 137 6.63 -11.58 2.95
CA ASP A 137 5.55 -10.92 2.20
C ASP A 137 4.40 -11.91 2.05
N HIS A 138 3.31 -11.68 2.77
CA HIS A 138 2.12 -12.53 2.79
C HIS A 138 1.03 -11.90 1.94
N LEU A 139 0.78 -12.52 0.80
CA LEU A 139 -0.17 -12.08 -0.20
C LEU A 139 -1.49 -12.83 -0.03
N MET A 140 -2.60 -12.09 -0.06
CA MET A 140 -3.95 -12.65 0.01
C MET A 140 -4.87 -11.93 -0.99
N ALA A 141 -5.91 -12.63 -1.43
CA ALA A 141 -6.99 -12.05 -2.23
C ALA A 141 -8.36 -12.67 -1.92
N PRO A 142 -8.91 -12.44 -0.72
CA PRO A 142 -10.26 -12.90 -0.43
C PRO A 142 -11.25 -12.24 -1.40
N TYR A 143 -12.18 -13.05 -1.92
CA TYR A 143 -13.23 -12.60 -2.83
C TYR A 143 -14.54 -12.41 -2.07
N SER A 144 -15.27 -11.34 -2.37
CA SER A 144 -16.63 -11.09 -1.90
C SER A 144 -17.61 -11.26 -3.06
N PRO A 145 -18.51 -12.27 -3.02
CA PRO A 145 -19.57 -12.43 -4.00
C PRO A 145 -20.56 -11.27 -4.00
N LYS A 146 -20.86 -10.69 -2.83
CA LYS A 146 -21.79 -9.55 -2.67
C LYS A 146 -21.35 -8.33 -3.46
N LEU A 147 -20.05 -8.22 -3.64
CA LEU A 147 -19.40 -7.06 -4.21
C LEU A 147 -18.81 -7.32 -5.60
N ASP A 148 -18.80 -8.57 -6.04
CA ASP A 148 -18.03 -9.06 -7.19
C ASP A 148 -16.61 -8.46 -7.22
N GLY A 149 -15.84 -8.65 -6.15
CA GLY A 149 -14.52 -8.04 -6.00
C GLY A 149 -13.62 -8.72 -4.98
N VAL A 150 -12.33 -8.40 -5.03
CA VAL A 150 -11.30 -8.96 -4.15
C VAL A 150 -10.57 -7.88 -3.36
N LEU A 151 -10.06 -8.24 -2.18
CA LEU A 151 -9.06 -7.43 -1.48
C LEU A 151 -7.66 -7.88 -1.86
N ALA A 152 -6.95 -7.11 -2.67
CA ALA A 152 -5.54 -7.31 -2.91
C ALA A 152 -4.74 -6.91 -1.67
N VAL A 153 -4.26 -7.90 -0.90
CA VAL A 153 -3.54 -7.67 0.37
C VAL A 153 -2.07 -8.08 0.22
N SER A 154 -1.16 -7.21 0.64
CA SER A 154 0.24 -7.54 0.92
C SER A 154 0.55 -7.13 2.36
N LEU A 155 0.76 -8.12 3.23
CA LEU A 155 1.20 -7.93 4.61
C LEU A 155 2.68 -8.34 4.72
N ARG A 156 3.52 -7.41 5.13
CA ARG A 156 4.96 -7.60 5.33
C ARG A 156 5.28 -7.62 6.81
N TYR A 157 5.96 -8.67 7.26
CA TYR A 157 6.28 -8.88 8.67
C TYR A 157 7.61 -9.64 8.85
N PRO A 158 8.32 -9.48 9.98
CA PRO A 158 9.54 -10.23 10.28
C PRO A 158 9.22 -11.72 10.51
N ILE A 159 10.20 -12.62 10.33
CA ILE A 159 9.96 -14.08 10.37
C ILE A 159 9.36 -14.58 11.70
N ASP A 160 9.59 -13.84 12.77
CA ASP A 160 9.17 -14.09 14.15
C ASP A 160 7.97 -13.24 14.61
N ALA A 161 7.21 -12.67 13.66
CA ALA A 161 5.99 -11.91 13.97
C ALA A 161 4.98 -12.72 14.80
N ASP A 162 4.20 -12.01 15.63
CA ASP A 162 3.23 -12.61 16.55
C ASP A 162 2.21 -13.47 15.78
N PRO A 163 2.18 -14.80 16.00
CA PRO A 163 1.28 -15.70 15.29
C PRO A 163 -0.20 -15.41 15.61
N THR A 164 -0.50 -14.83 16.78
CA THR A 164 -1.85 -14.44 17.20
C THR A 164 -2.35 -13.28 16.33
N PHE A 165 -1.52 -12.25 16.15
CA PHE A 165 -1.82 -11.15 15.24
C PHE A 165 -2.06 -11.64 13.82
N LEU A 166 -1.15 -12.48 13.29
CA LEU A 166 -1.27 -13.02 11.94
C LEU A 166 -2.59 -13.79 11.76
N SER A 167 -2.95 -14.64 12.73
CA SER A 167 -4.21 -15.39 12.69
C SER A 167 -5.44 -14.48 12.78
N GLU A 168 -5.45 -13.47 13.65
CA GLU A 168 -6.57 -12.52 13.75
C GLU A 168 -6.72 -11.69 12.48
N PHE A 169 -5.60 -11.23 11.92
CA PHE A 169 -5.57 -10.47 10.68
C PHE A 169 -6.08 -11.28 9.49
N GLU A 170 -5.57 -12.50 9.29
CA GLU A 170 -6.03 -13.43 8.26
C GLU A 170 -7.55 -13.69 8.40
N ALA A 171 -8.03 -13.91 9.63
CA ALA A 171 -9.45 -14.15 9.88
C ALA A 171 -10.34 -12.93 9.63
N LEU A 172 -9.84 -11.71 9.87
CA LEU A 172 -10.54 -10.46 9.57
C LEU A 172 -10.61 -10.23 8.05
N VAL A 173 -9.47 -10.35 7.37
CA VAL A 173 -9.35 -10.19 5.91
C VAL A 173 -10.22 -11.19 5.17
N ASN A 174 -10.20 -12.47 5.55
CA ASN A 174 -11.00 -13.51 4.89
C ASN A 174 -12.52 -13.38 5.11
N ARG A 175 -12.95 -12.52 6.04
CA ARG A 175 -14.37 -12.27 6.35
C ARG A 175 -14.76 -10.82 6.10
N PHE A 176 -14.00 -10.10 5.26
CA PHE A 176 -14.29 -8.70 4.95
C PHE A 176 -15.69 -8.51 4.34
N ASP A 177 -16.21 -9.52 3.64
CA ASP A 177 -17.55 -9.56 3.06
C ASP A 177 -18.69 -9.42 4.09
N LYS A 178 -18.40 -9.62 5.38
CA LYS A 178 -19.33 -9.38 6.49
C LYS A 178 -19.40 -7.92 6.92
N HIS A 179 -18.40 -7.12 6.54
CA HIS A 179 -18.22 -5.73 6.95
C HIS A 179 -18.46 -4.75 5.80
N VAL A 180 -19.13 -5.22 4.74
CA VAL A 180 -19.45 -4.43 3.55
C VAL A 180 -20.95 -4.47 3.31
N HIS A 181 -21.50 -3.29 3.01
CA HIS A 181 -22.89 -3.14 2.61
C HIS A 181 -23.01 -3.28 1.09
N GLU A 182 -24.13 -3.83 0.62
CA GLU A 182 -24.43 -3.85 -0.82
C GLU A 182 -24.54 -2.42 -1.34
N PRO A 183 -23.99 -2.12 -2.54
CA PRO A 183 -24.23 -0.83 -3.17
C PRO A 183 -25.73 -0.66 -3.36
N PHE A 184 -26.27 0.47 -2.92
CA PHE A 184 -27.67 0.80 -3.10
C PHE A 184 -27.94 0.90 -4.61
N GLU A 185 -28.63 -0.09 -5.19
CA GLU A 185 -29.15 0.03 -6.56
C GLU A 185 -30.25 1.11 -6.52
N ALA A 186 -29.95 2.28 -7.06
CA ALA A 186 -30.97 3.27 -7.34
C ALA A 186 -31.75 2.81 -8.58
N ASP A 187 -32.98 2.33 -8.36
CA ASP A 187 -33.97 2.03 -9.40
C ASP A 187 -34.25 3.24 -10.32
#